data_AF-A0A7N0TYP3-F1
#
_entry.id   AF-A0A7N0TYP3-F1
#
_cell.length_a   1.000
_cell.length_b   1.000
_cell.length_c   1.000
_cell.angle_alpha   90.00
_cell.angle_beta   90.00
_cell.angle_gamma   90.00
#
_symmetry.space_group_name_H-M   'P 1'
#
loop_
_entity.id
_entity.type
_entity.pdbx_description
1 polymer ?
#
loop_
_entity_poly.entity_id
_entity_poly.type
_entity_poly.pdbx_seq_one_letter_code
_entity_poly.pdbx_strand_id
1 'polypeptide(L)'
;MATNEIVHVERCKGVNGLEKIILREVRRHSAEVYLYGGQVTSWKNEHGEELLFMSSKAAYKPPSPIRGGIPICFPQFGGHGTLEQHGFARKRIWTIDPDPPPLLTSSGNKAFVDLLLKHSEEDAKFWPHRYEIRLRVCLSPGGDLLLTTRVRNTNLDGKPFTFTFAFHTYFYVTDISEVRVEGLETLDYLDNLQNKERCTEQGDAIVFESEIDKVYINTPTKIAIIDHERKRTFVIRKDGLPDAVVWNPWDKKAKAIPDLGDEDYKHMLCVEAACVETPITLKPGEEWKGRQEISAVPSSYCSGQLDSSDETFQGQSS
;
A
#
# COMPACT_ATOMS: atom_id res chain seq x y z
N MET A 1 -11.84 -23.21 -32.37
CA MET A 1 -11.96 -23.17 -30.90
C MET A 1 -12.25 -21.73 -30.55
N ALA A 2 -13.38 -21.42 -29.92
CA ALA A 2 -13.65 -20.07 -29.45
C ALA A 2 -12.64 -19.76 -28.34
N THR A 3 -11.73 -18.83 -28.59
CA THR A 3 -10.92 -18.22 -27.55
C THR A 3 -11.89 -17.46 -26.65
N ASN A 4 -12.19 -17.99 -25.46
CA ASN A 4 -12.93 -17.21 -24.46
C ASN A 4 -12.11 -15.95 -24.17
N GLU A 5 -12.62 -14.81 -24.62
CA GLU A 5 -11.99 -13.52 -24.38
C GLU A 5 -12.00 -13.25 -22.87
N ILE A 6 -10.83 -12.96 -22.30
CA ILE A 6 -10.70 -12.73 -20.87
C ILE A 6 -11.25 -11.36 -20.55
N VAL A 7 -12.23 -11.31 -19.64
CA VAL A 7 -12.70 -10.05 -19.04
C VAL A 7 -11.66 -9.60 -18.03
N HIS A 8 -10.81 -8.65 -18.43
CA HIS A 8 -9.72 -8.14 -17.61
C HIS A 8 -10.19 -7.29 -16.41
N VAL A 9 -11.35 -6.62 -16.56
CA VAL A 9 -11.92 -5.74 -15.54
C VAL A 9 -13.40 -6.05 -15.41
N GLU A 10 -13.82 -6.49 -14.24
CA GLU A 10 -15.20 -6.89 -13.95
C GLU A 10 -15.73 -6.07 -12.76
N ARG A 11 -16.83 -5.35 -12.95
CA ARG A 11 -17.54 -4.66 -11.86
C ARG A 11 -18.62 -5.58 -11.29
N CYS A 12 -18.60 -5.78 -9.98
CA CYS A 12 -19.58 -6.62 -9.29
C CYS A 12 -19.87 -6.13 -7.86
N LYS A 13 -20.77 -6.84 -7.18
CA LYS A 13 -21.13 -6.61 -5.78
C LYS A 13 -20.37 -7.59 -4.90
N GLY A 14 -19.69 -7.08 -3.88
CA GLY A 14 -18.98 -7.84 -2.87
C GLY A 14 -19.81 -8.06 -1.60
N VAL A 15 -19.10 -8.23 -0.48
CA VAL A 15 -19.71 -8.42 0.84
C VAL A 15 -20.61 -7.23 1.18
N ASN A 16 -21.79 -7.52 1.76
CA ASN A 16 -22.80 -6.53 2.12
C ASN A 16 -23.28 -5.63 0.96
N GLY A 17 -23.12 -6.07 -0.29
CA GLY A 17 -23.55 -5.32 -1.48
C GLY A 17 -22.68 -4.11 -1.81
N LEU A 18 -21.51 -3.97 -1.19
CA LEU A 18 -20.53 -2.94 -1.56
C LEU A 18 -20.00 -3.21 -2.97
N GLU A 19 -19.75 -2.15 -3.73
CA GLU A 19 -19.22 -2.28 -5.08
C GLU A 19 -17.74 -2.59 -5.07
N LYS A 20 -17.33 -3.53 -5.91
CA LYS A 20 -15.93 -3.87 -6.14
C LYS A 20 -15.63 -4.10 -7.61
N ILE A 21 -14.36 -4.00 -7.94
CA ILE A 21 -13.77 -4.31 -9.23
C ILE A 21 -12.87 -5.52 -9.05
N ILE A 22 -12.98 -6.48 -9.96
CA ILE A 22 -12.06 -7.61 -10.06
C ILE A 22 -11.18 -7.36 -11.28
N LEU A 23 -9.87 -7.36 -11.06
CA LEU A 23 -8.85 -7.32 -12.10
C LEU A 23 -8.39 -8.75 -12.36
N ARG A 24 -8.29 -9.16 -13.63
CA ARG A 24 -7.85 -10.51 -14.03
C ARG A 24 -6.84 -10.42 -15.17
N GLU A 25 -5.85 -11.29 -15.12
CA GLU A 25 -4.86 -11.44 -16.19
C GLU A 25 -4.83 -12.86 -16.77
N VAL A 26 -4.20 -12.99 -17.94
CA VAL A 26 -4.15 -14.23 -18.75
C VAL A 26 -3.66 -15.46 -17.98
N ARG A 27 -2.81 -15.28 -16.96
CA ARG A 27 -2.25 -16.34 -16.12
C ARG A 27 -3.00 -16.58 -14.81
N ARG A 28 -4.30 -16.24 -14.75
CA ARG A 28 -5.16 -16.40 -13.57
C ARG A 28 -4.79 -15.54 -12.35
N HIS A 29 -3.75 -14.72 -12.43
CA HIS A 29 -3.54 -13.65 -11.47
C HIS A 29 -4.81 -12.80 -11.35
N SER A 30 -5.13 -12.39 -10.13
CA SER A 30 -6.29 -11.53 -9.91
C SER A 30 -6.08 -10.58 -8.74
N ALA A 31 -6.82 -9.47 -8.73
CA ALA A 31 -6.90 -8.58 -7.60
C ALA A 31 -8.34 -8.08 -7.42
N GLU A 32 -8.74 -7.79 -6.19
CA GLU A 32 -10.05 -7.22 -5.88
C GLU A 32 -9.91 -5.84 -5.24
N VAL A 33 -10.62 -4.85 -5.80
CA VAL A 33 -10.60 -3.45 -5.34
C VAL A 33 -12.01 -3.00 -4.99
N TYR A 34 -12.27 -2.68 -3.72
CA TYR A 34 -13.54 -2.09 -3.33
C TYR A 34 -13.55 -0.59 -3.63
N LEU A 35 -14.68 -0.09 -4.13
CA LEU A 35 -14.89 1.36 -4.26
C LEU A 35 -14.93 2.01 -2.87
N TYR A 36 -15.42 1.29 -1.86
CA TYR A 36 -15.28 1.72 -0.48
C TYR A 36 -13.81 1.68 -0.05
N GLY A 37 -13.30 2.84 0.35
CA GLY A 37 -11.92 3.09 0.72
C GLY A 37 -10.94 3.16 -0.46
N GLY A 38 -11.40 2.89 -1.70
CA GLY A 38 -10.50 2.69 -2.84
C GLY A 38 -9.52 1.55 -2.58
N GLN A 39 -9.96 0.53 -1.85
CA GLN A 39 -9.11 -0.38 -1.12
C GLN A 39 -8.94 -1.71 -1.86
N VAL A 40 -7.70 -2.09 -2.11
CA VAL A 40 -7.38 -3.45 -2.54
C VAL A 40 -7.61 -4.40 -1.36
N THR A 41 -8.33 -5.50 -1.58
CA THR A 41 -8.70 -6.47 -0.53
C THR A 41 -8.32 -7.91 -0.87
N SER A 42 -7.82 -8.15 -2.08
CA SER A 42 -7.27 -9.44 -2.50
C SER A 42 -6.27 -9.23 -3.62
N TRP A 43 -5.21 -10.02 -3.62
CA TRP A 43 -4.22 -10.15 -4.69
C TRP A 43 -3.73 -11.59 -4.72
N LYS A 44 -4.04 -12.30 -5.80
CA LYS A 44 -3.77 -13.72 -5.94
C LYS A 44 -2.77 -14.01 -7.04
N ASN A 45 -1.89 -14.97 -6.77
CA ASN A 45 -0.96 -15.49 -7.77
C ASN A 45 -1.67 -16.41 -8.79
N GLU A 46 -0.91 -17.00 -9.72
CA GLU A 46 -1.44 -17.88 -10.78
C GLU A 46 -2.03 -19.19 -10.26
N HIS A 47 -1.68 -19.58 -9.03
CA HIS A 47 -2.22 -20.75 -8.34
C HIS A 47 -3.49 -20.43 -7.52
N GLY A 48 -3.91 -19.17 -7.48
CA GLY A 48 -5.06 -18.70 -6.69
C GLY A 48 -4.77 -18.52 -5.20
N GLU A 49 -3.50 -18.55 -4.81
CA GLU A 49 -3.08 -18.29 -3.43
C GLU A 49 -3.15 -16.81 -3.11
N GLU A 50 -3.68 -16.48 -1.95
CA GLU A 50 -3.79 -15.11 -1.47
C GLU A 50 -2.44 -14.58 -0.98
N LEU A 51 -2.13 -13.35 -1.38
CA LEU A 51 -0.88 -12.66 -1.06
C LEU A 51 -1.09 -11.52 -0.07
N LEU A 52 -2.32 -11.01 0.05
CA LEU A 52 -2.68 -9.98 1.02
C LEU A 52 -3.44 -10.58 2.20
N PHE A 53 -3.10 -10.14 3.40
CA PHE A 53 -3.84 -10.54 4.58
C PHE A 53 -5.13 -9.74 4.71
N MET A 54 -6.23 -10.43 5.00
CA MET A 54 -7.51 -9.85 5.41
C MET A 54 -7.88 -10.40 6.78
N SER A 55 -8.37 -9.55 7.68
CA SER A 55 -8.75 -10.05 9.00
C SER A 55 -9.93 -11.02 8.93
N SER A 56 -9.87 -12.05 9.76
CA SER A 56 -10.99 -12.97 10.01
C SER A 56 -12.24 -12.28 10.60
N LYS A 57 -12.07 -11.10 11.22
CA LYS A 57 -13.15 -10.26 11.75
C LYS A 57 -13.41 -8.99 10.92
N ALA A 58 -12.86 -8.89 9.71
CA ALA A 58 -12.98 -7.69 8.88
C ALA A 58 -14.45 -7.33 8.61
N ALA A 59 -14.85 -6.12 8.99
CA ALA A 59 -16.19 -5.60 8.73
C ALA A 59 -16.24 -4.81 7.41
N TYR A 60 -17.05 -5.29 6.46
CA TYR A 60 -17.34 -4.59 5.21
C TYR A 60 -18.55 -3.67 5.38
N LYS A 61 -18.45 -2.70 6.31
CA LYS A 61 -19.58 -1.84 6.68
C LYS A 61 -19.14 -0.41 6.94
N PRO A 62 -19.51 0.55 6.07
CA PRO A 62 -19.34 1.97 6.37
C PRO A 62 -20.04 2.38 7.68
N PRO A 63 -19.46 3.32 8.45
CA PRO A 63 -18.26 4.10 8.15
C PRO A 63 -16.93 3.47 8.63
N SER A 64 -16.94 2.22 9.10
CA SER A 64 -15.72 1.54 9.57
C SER A 64 -14.83 1.15 8.39
N PRO A 65 -13.50 1.36 8.44
CA PRO A 65 -12.60 0.93 7.38
C PRO A 65 -12.52 -0.61 7.32
N ILE A 66 -12.17 -1.16 6.17
CA ILE A 66 -11.98 -2.60 6.02
C ILE A 66 -10.60 -2.97 6.60
N ARG A 67 -10.54 -3.99 7.47
CA ARG A 67 -9.30 -4.46 8.11
C ARG A 67 -8.54 -5.45 7.21
N GLY A 68 -7.40 -5.03 6.67
CA GLY A 68 -6.52 -5.83 5.81
C GLY A 68 -6.39 -5.27 4.39
N GLY A 69 -5.70 -5.98 3.51
CA GLY A 69 -5.48 -5.56 2.13
C GLY A 69 -4.56 -4.34 2.06
N ILE A 70 -4.97 -3.30 1.33
CA ILE A 70 -4.20 -2.05 1.19
C ILE A 70 -5.09 -0.83 1.45
N PRO A 71 -5.39 -0.49 2.72
CA PRO A 71 -6.05 0.76 3.06
C PRO A 71 -5.21 1.98 2.65
N ILE A 72 -5.90 3.06 2.25
CA ILE A 72 -5.28 4.34 1.92
C ILE A 72 -5.31 5.26 3.14
N CYS A 73 -4.14 5.60 3.69
CA CYS A 73 -4.00 6.60 4.75
C CYS A 73 -3.85 7.99 4.13
N PHE A 74 -4.88 8.82 4.24
CA PHE A 74 -4.85 10.21 3.78
C PHE A 74 -5.96 11.02 4.46
N PRO A 75 -5.72 12.31 4.80
CA PRO A 75 -4.49 13.09 4.60
C PRO A 75 -3.51 13.01 5.79
N GLN A 76 -3.72 12.04 6.68
CA GLN A 76 -2.93 11.87 7.89
C GLN A 76 -2.54 10.40 8.04
N PHE A 77 -1.28 10.13 8.36
CA PHE A 77 -0.82 8.85 8.87
C PHE A 77 -0.91 8.83 10.40
N GLY A 78 -1.37 7.70 10.95
CA GLY A 78 -1.54 7.52 12.39
C GLY A 78 -2.33 8.66 13.05
N GLY A 79 -1.99 8.97 14.29
CA GLY A 79 -2.49 10.13 15.04
C GLY A 79 -1.58 11.35 14.95
N HIS A 80 -0.91 11.60 13.81
CA HIS A 80 0.11 12.67 13.70
C HIS A 80 -0.48 14.10 13.69
N GLY A 81 -1.80 14.23 13.66
CA GLY A 81 -2.49 15.53 13.67
C GLY A 81 -3.89 15.43 14.28
N THR A 82 -4.74 16.39 13.98
CA THR A 82 -6.06 16.55 14.62
C THR A 82 -7.15 15.66 14.03
N LEU A 83 -6.88 14.98 12.91
CA LEU A 83 -7.83 14.08 12.27
C LEU A 83 -7.86 12.72 12.96
N GLU A 84 -8.93 11.97 12.71
CA GLU A 84 -9.00 10.57 13.10
C GLU A 84 -7.80 9.79 12.57
N GLN A 85 -7.44 8.72 13.28
CA GLN A 85 -6.28 7.90 12.95
C GLN A 85 -6.32 7.41 11.50
N HIS A 86 -5.23 7.67 10.76
CA HIS A 86 -5.05 7.39 9.33
C HIS A 86 -5.97 8.18 8.38
N GLY A 87 -6.58 9.27 8.85
CA GLY A 87 -7.46 10.12 8.06
C GLY A 87 -8.74 9.41 7.63
N PHE A 88 -9.31 9.87 6.51
CA PHE A 88 -10.68 9.54 6.11
C PHE A 88 -10.79 8.86 4.74
N ALA A 89 -9.74 8.87 3.90
CA ALA A 89 -9.83 8.34 2.53
C ALA A 89 -10.31 6.88 2.47
N ARG A 90 -9.81 6.03 3.39
CA ARG A 90 -10.24 4.62 3.58
C ARG A 90 -11.69 4.44 4.07
N LYS A 91 -12.38 5.52 4.44
CA LYS A 91 -13.77 5.53 4.93
C LYS A 91 -14.73 6.21 3.95
N ARG A 92 -14.29 6.50 2.72
CA ARG A 92 -15.10 7.14 1.68
C ARG A 92 -15.39 6.17 0.54
N ILE A 93 -16.50 6.40 -0.16
CA ILE A 93 -16.78 5.69 -1.41
C ILE A 93 -16.10 6.46 -2.53
N TRP A 94 -15.15 5.81 -3.19
CA TRP A 94 -14.46 6.32 -4.37
C TRP A 94 -15.32 6.06 -5.61
N THR A 95 -15.12 6.87 -6.64
CA THR A 95 -15.78 6.70 -7.94
C THR A 95 -14.77 6.18 -8.95
N ILE A 96 -15.22 5.48 -9.99
CA ILE A 96 -14.34 5.14 -11.12
C ILE A 96 -14.13 6.42 -11.93
N ASP A 97 -12.88 6.75 -12.26
CA ASP A 97 -12.53 7.87 -13.12
C ASP A 97 -12.66 7.45 -14.60
N PRO A 98 -13.65 7.96 -15.35
CA PRO A 98 -13.84 7.56 -16.75
C PRO A 98 -12.84 8.21 -17.71
N ASP A 99 -12.16 9.28 -17.29
CA ASP A 99 -11.20 10.04 -18.11
C ASP A 99 -9.90 10.30 -17.32
N PRO A 100 -9.15 9.23 -16.97
CA PRO A 100 -7.96 9.37 -16.18
C PRO A 100 -6.83 10.01 -17.01
N PRO A 101 -6.11 11.02 -16.49
CA PRO A 101 -4.97 11.58 -17.21
C PRO A 101 -3.92 10.50 -17.46
N PRO A 102 -3.30 10.44 -18.66
CA PRO A 102 -2.43 9.34 -19.07
C PRO A 102 -1.26 9.14 -18.12
N LEU A 103 -0.91 7.88 -17.88
CA LEU A 103 0.29 7.49 -17.15
C LEU A 103 1.31 6.92 -18.14
N LEU A 104 2.52 7.48 -18.14
CA LEU A 104 3.59 7.15 -19.08
C LEU A 104 4.01 5.66 -19.06
N THR A 105 3.68 4.93 -18.00
CA THR A 105 4.11 3.53 -17.78
C THR A 105 3.06 2.47 -18.13
N SER A 106 1.88 2.85 -18.61
CA SER A 106 0.74 1.91 -18.79
C SER A 106 0.59 1.34 -20.21
N SER A 107 1.57 1.45 -21.10
CA SER A 107 1.45 0.94 -22.46
C SER A 107 1.39 -0.60 -22.48
N GLY A 108 0.18 -1.16 -22.46
CA GLY A 108 -0.08 -2.58 -22.70
C GLY A 108 -0.89 -3.31 -21.61
N ASN A 109 -0.99 -2.76 -20.39
CA ASN A 109 -1.76 -3.40 -19.33
C ASN A 109 -3.26 -3.23 -19.56
N LYS A 110 -4.01 -4.32 -19.50
CA LYS A 110 -5.47 -4.33 -19.71
C LYS A 110 -6.26 -4.44 -18.41
N ALA A 111 -5.65 -4.97 -17.35
CA ALA A 111 -6.28 -5.18 -16.05
C ALA A 111 -5.96 -4.04 -15.08
N PHE A 112 -6.62 -2.89 -15.25
CA PHE A 112 -6.49 -1.77 -14.34
C PHE A 112 -7.82 -1.05 -14.08
N VAL A 113 -7.87 -0.30 -12.98
CA VAL A 113 -8.96 0.63 -12.67
C VAL A 113 -8.38 1.94 -12.16
N ASP A 114 -8.95 3.05 -12.62
CA ASP A 114 -8.70 4.38 -12.07
C ASP A 114 -9.86 4.77 -11.15
N LEU A 115 -9.52 5.16 -9.93
CA LEU A 115 -10.45 5.62 -8.91
C LEU A 115 -10.19 7.09 -8.61
N LEU A 116 -11.26 7.81 -8.25
CA LEU A 116 -11.24 9.22 -7.94
C LEU A 116 -12.03 9.49 -6.65
N LEU A 117 -11.37 10.14 -5.70
CA LEU A 117 -11.97 10.74 -4.53
C LEU A 117 -11.84 12.26 -4.64
N LYS A 118 -12.96 12.96 -4.59
CA LYS A 118 -13.01 14.43 -4.56
C LYS A 118 -13.44 14.90 -3.17
N HIS A 119 -13.08 16.14 -2.84
CA HIS A 119 -13.62 16.80 -1.65
C HIS A 119 -15.16 16.68 -1.57
N SER A 120 -15.65 16.55 -0.35
CA SER A 120 -17.07 16.55 -0.02
C SER A 120 -17.38 17.61 1.04
N GLU A 121 -18.64 18.03 1.16
CA GLU A 121 -19.07 18.94 2.23
C GLU A 121 -18.90 18.33 3.62
N GLU A 122 -18.94 16.99 3.73
CA GLU A 122 -18.70 16.28 4.98
C GLU A 122 -17.24 16.41 5.43
N ASP A 123 -16.29 16.22 4.51
CA ASP A 123 -14.86 16.35 4.81
C ASP A 123 -14.48 17.79 5.14
N ALA A 124 -15.09 18.75 4.45
CA ALA A 124 -14.84 20.17 4.67
C ALA A 124 -15.14 20.65 6.10
N LYS A 125 -15.95 19.91 6.87
CA LYS A 125 -16.27 20.21 8.28
C LYS A 125 -15.07 20.09 9.21
N PHE A 126 -14.11 19.21 8.89
CA PHE A 126 -12.95 18.93 9.74
C PHE A 126 -11.61 19.07 8.99
N TRP A 127 -11.62 19.04 7.66
CA TRP A 127 -10.47 19.31 6.82
C TRP A 127 -10.89 20.22 5.65
N PRO A 128 -10.90 21.56 5.84
CA PRO A 128 -11.53 22.53 4.94
C PRO A 128 -10.67 22.84 3.71
N HIS A 129 -10.33 21.79 2.94
CA HIS A 129 -9.56 21.88 1.72
C HIS A 129 -10.29 21.19 0.56
N ARG A 130 -10.12 21.73 -0.64
CA ARG A 130 -10.53 21.11 -1.89
C ARG A 130 -9.37 20.36 -2.50
N TYR A 131 -9.62 19.10 -2.78
CA TYR A 131 -8.61 18.15 -3.25
C TYR A 131 -9.23 17.20 -4.28
N GLU A 132 -8.37 16.63 -5.10
CA GLU A 132 -8.66 15.43 -5.89
C GLU A 132 -7.57 14.39 -5.61
N ILE A 133 -7.98 13.18 -5.25
CA ILE A 133 -7.09 12.02 -5.14
C ILE A 133 -7.47 11.05 -6.24
N ARG A 134 -6.52 10.75 -7.12
CA ARG A 134 -6.64 9.69 -8.12
C ARG A 134 -5.80 8.52 -7.69
N LEU A 135 -6.35 7.31 -7.79
CA LEU A 135 -5.65 6.07 -7.53
C LEU A 135 -5.83 5.13 -8.72
N ARG A 136 -4.73 4.79 -9.39
CA ARG A 136 -4.72 3.66 -10.33
C ARG A 136 -4.28 2.40 -9.60
N VAL A 137 -5.08 1.34 -9.71
CA VAL A 137 -4.67 -0.03 -9.36
C VAL A 137 -4.54 -0.82 -10.65
N CYS A 138 -3.38 -1.41 -10.88
CA CYS A 138 -3.07 -2.15 -12.09
C CYS A 138 -2.45 -3.50 -11.73
N LEU A 139 -2.98 -4.58 -12.29
CA LEU A 139 -2.40 -5.90 -12.22
C LEU A 139 -1.60 -6.14 -13.52
N SER A 140 -0.31 -6.41 -13.40
CA SER A 140 0.54 -6.69 -14.56
C SER A 140 0.30 -8.11 -15.09
N PRO A 141 0.59 -8.40 -16.37
CA PRO A 141 0.54 -9.76 -16.90
C PRO A 141 1.44 -10.77 -16.16
N GLY A 142 2.50 -10.28 -15.49
CA GLY A 142 3.41 -11.07 -14.65
C GLY A 142 2.91 -11.29 -13.22
N GLY A 143 1.77 -10.69 -12.84
CA GLY A 143 1.17 -10.82 -11.52
C GLY A 143 1.56 -9.72 -10.52
N ASP A 144 2.41 -8.77 -10.89
CA ASP A 144 2.76 -7.64 -10.03
C ASP A 144 1.57 -6.70 -9.86
N LEU A 145 1.38 -6.18 -8.64
CA LEU A 145 0.34 -5.21 -8.35
C LEU A 145 0.94 -3.81 -8.21
N LEU A 146 0.51 -2.90 -9.08
CA LEU A 146 0.97 -1.51 -9.13
C LEU A 146 -0.14 -0.58 -8.65
N LEU A 147 0.16 0.24 -7.65
CA LEU A 147 -0.68 1.31 -7.14
C LEU A 147 0.00 2.65 -7.41
N THR A 148 -0.67 3.55 -8.14
CA THR A 148 -0.17 4.91 -8.37
C THR A 148 -1.22 5.90 -7.89
N THR A 149 -0.85 6.73 -6.93
CA THR A 149 -1.69 7.81 -6.41
C THR A 149 -1.23 9.16 -6.94
N ARG A 150 -2.18 10.07 -7.19
CA ARG A 150 -1.94 11.48 -7.47
C ARG A 150 -2.86 12.32 -6.59
N VAL A 151 -2.30 13.24 -5.83
CA VAL A 151 -3.05 14.18 -4.99
C VAL A 151 -2.88 15.57 -5.57
N ARG A 152 -3.98 16.24 -5.91
CA ARG A 152 -3.97 17.60 -6.43
C ARG A 152 -4.68 18.55 -5.49
N ASN A 153 -4.07 19.70 -5.24
CA ASN A 153 -4.74 20.79 -4.54
C ASN A 153 -5.65 21.56 -5.52
N THR A 154 -6.95 21.58 -5.23
CA THR A 154 -7.99 22.26 -6.03
C THR A 154 -8.69 23.38 -5.27
N ASN A 155 -8.04 23.92 -4.22
CA ASN A 155 -8.50 25.11 -3.51
C ASN A 155 -8.70 26.28 -4.48
N LEU A 156 -9.85 26.94 -4.36
CA LEU A 156 -10.20 28.13 -5.14
C LEU A 156 -9.78 29.43 -4.44
N ASP A 157 -9.50 29.35 -3.13
CA ASP A 157 -9.19 30.50 -2.28
C ASP A 157 -7.69 30.81 -2.19
N GLY A 158 -6.88 30.14 -3.02
CA GLY A 158 -5.43 30.37 -3.07
C GLY A 158 -4.63 29.66 -1.98
N LYS A 159 -5.25 28.88 -1.07
CA LYS A 159 -4.55 28.31 0.08
C LYS A 159 -3.83 26.98 -0.22
N PRO A 160 -2.60 26.78 0.28
CA PRO A 160 -1.99 25.46 0.28
C PRO A 160 -2.66 24.53 1.30
N PHE A 161 -2.41 23.23 1.19
CA PHE A 161 -2.64 22.28 2.27
C PHE A 161 -1.47 21.33 2.43
N THR A 162 -1.38 20.74 3.61
CA THR A 162 -0.32 19.80 3.98
C THR A 162 -0.93 18.45 4.36
N PHE A 163 -0.29 17.36 3.96
CA PHE A 163 -0.75 16.00 4.23
C PHE A 163 0.40 15.00 4.36
N THR A 164 0.10 13.86 4.96
CA THR A 164 0.91 12.63 4.92
C THR A 164 0.13 11.54 4.19
N PHE A 165 0.84 10.53 3.69
CA PHE A 165 0.24 9.47 2.88
C PHE A 165 0.87 8.11 3.19
N ALA A 166 0.09 7.04 3.19
CA ALA A 166 0.61 5.67 3.20
C ALA A 166 -0.29 4.70 2.44
N PHE A 167 0.34 3.73 1.77
CA PHE A 167 -0.29 2.48 1.35
C PHE A 167 -0.12 1.45 2.46
N HIS A 168 -1.14 1.26 3.29
CA HIS A 168 -1.05 0.44 4.50
C HIS A 168 -1.12 -1.07 4.19
N THR A 169 -0.12 -1.59 3.49
CA THR A 169 -0.18 -2.92 2.86
C THR A 169 -0.02 -4.05 3.88
N TYR A 170 -1.06 -4.87 4.04
CA TYR A 170 -1.06 -6.09 4.84
C TYR A 170 -0.65 -7.28 3.97
N PHE A 171 0.57 -7.78 4.13
CA PHE A 171 1.01 -9.01 3.49
C PHE A 171 0.54 -10.23 4.28
N TYR A 172 0.05 -11.24 3.55
CA TYR A 172 -0.21 -12.55 4.14
C TYR A 172 1.10 -13.33 4.24
N VAL A 173 1.49 -13.65 5.48
CA VAL A 173 2.68 -14.44 5.80
C VAL A 173 2.27 -15.74 6.48
N THR A 174 3.10 -16.77 6.35
CA THR A 174 2.76 -18.11 6.88
C THR A 174 2.87 -18.16 8.40
N ASP A 175 3.99 -17.70 8.94
CA ASP A 175 4.21 -17.51 10.37
C ASP A 175 5.11 -16.29 10.56
N ILE A 176 4.64 -15.30 11.32
CA ILE A 176 5.36 -14.06 11.58
C ILE A 176 6.75 -14.31 12.22
N SER A 177 6.95 -15.40 12.97
CA SER A 177 8.27 -15.71 13.54
C SER A 177 9.29 -16.18 12.50
N GLU A 178 8.84 -16.67 11.34
CA GLU A 178 9.67 -17.14 10.23
C GLU A 178 9.79 -16.10 9.11
N VAL A 179 9.42 -14.85 9.40
CA VAL A 179 9.49 -13.73 8.45
C VAL A 179 10.60 -12.78 8.86
N ARG A 180 11.30 -12.24 7.87
CA ARG A 180 12.17 -11.08 8.08
C ARG A 180 12.01 -10.03 7.00
N VAL A 181 12.31 -8.78 7.35
CA VAL A 181 12.33 -7.66 6.39
C VAL A 181 13.78 -7.23 6.18
N GLU A 182 14.16 -7.07 4.91
CA GLU A 182 15.48 -6.61 4.48
C GLU A 182 15.37 -5.30 3.69
N GLY A 183 16.43 -4.49 3.73
CA GLY A 183 16.55 -3.16 3.10
C GLY A 183 16.24 -1.99 4.03
N LEU A 184 16.13 -2.24 5.34
CA LEU A 184 15.85 -1.25 6.38
C LEU A 184 16.94 -1.22 7.47
N GLU A 185 18.00 -2.00 7.29
CA GLU A 185 19.13 -2.11 8.21
C GLU A 185 19.83 -0.75 8.32
N THR A 186 20.38 -0.43 9.49
CA THR A 186 21.16 0.81 9.74
C THR A 186 20.39 2.13 9.58
N LEU A 187 19.10 2.09 9.28
CA LEU A 187 18.28 3.28 9.10
C LEU A 187 17.73 3.81 10.42
N ASP A 188 17.51 5.12 10.47
CA ASP A 188 16.73 5.74 11.53
C ASP A 188 15.25 5.39 11.40
N TYR A 189 14.60 5.13 12.53
CA TYR A 189 13.15 4.97 12.62
C TYR A 189 12.58 5.74 13.81
N LEU A 190 11.29 6.07 13.72
CA LEU A 190 10.48 6.52 14.85
C LEU A 190 9.73 5.34 15.43
N ASP A 191 9.86 5.09 16.73
CA ASP A 191 9.16 4.01 17.43
C ASP A 191 7.83 4.52 18.01
N ASN A 192 6.70 4.16 17.38
CA ASN A 192 5.38 4.56 17.85
C ASN A 192 5.00 3.94 19.21
N LEU A 193 5.65 2.86 19.63
CA LEU A 193 5.47 2.27 20.96
C LEU A 193 6.21 3.06 22.05
N GLN A 194 7.20 3.86 21.66
CA GLN A 194 8.01 4.69 22.54
C GLN A 194 7.80 6.19 22.27
N ASN A 195 6.55 6.61 22.04
CA ASN A 195 6.18 8.01 21.79
C ASN A 195 6.95 8.67 20.63
N LYS A 196 7.28 7.90 19.58
CA LYS A 196 8.05 8.32 18.41
C LYS A 196 9.48 8.72 18.73
N GLU A 197 10.08 8.08 19.73
CA GLU A 197 11.52 8.19 19.93
C GLU A 197 12.26 7.78 18.65
N ARG A 198 13.24 8.60 18.26
CA ARG A 198 14.07 8.29 17.10
C ARG A 198 15.20 7.37 17.53
N CYS A 199 15.27 6.20 16.89
CA CYS A 199 16.29 5.19 17.11
C CYS A 199 16.93 4.81 15.76
N THR A 200 18.05 4.08 15.80
CA THR A 200 18.71 3.56 14.59
C THR A 200 18.68 2.03 14.64
N GLU A 201 18.28 1.39 13.54
CA GLU A 201 18.25 -0.06 13.43
C GLU A 201 19.67 -0.64 13.42
N GLN A 202 19.88 -1.71 14.18
CA GLN A 202 21.21 -2.31 14.36
C GLN A 202 21.28 -3.78 13.88
N GLY A 203 20.13 -4.41 13.61
CA GLY A 203 20.09 -5.78 13.10
C GLY A 203 20.40 -5.86 11.60
N ASP A 204 20.89 -7.03 11.18
CA ASP A 204 21.11 -7.38 9.76
C ASP A 204 19.80 -7.59 8.98
N ALA A 205 18.69 -7.72 9.70
CA ALA A 205 17.32 -7.77 9.18
C ALA A 205 16.34 -7.46 10.31
N ILE A 206 15.11 -7.06 9.97
CA ILE A 206 14.03 -6.91 10.94
C ILE A 206 13.39 -8.27 11.17
N VAL A 207 13.39 -8.72 12.42
CA VAL A 207 12.73 -9.96 12.88
C VAL A 207 11.67 -9.65 13.92
N PHE A 208 10.74 -10.58 14.13
CA PHE A 208 9.53 -10.32 14.91
C PHE A 208 9.41 -11.26 16.11
N GLU A 209 9.69 -10.72 17.30
CA GLU A 209 9.55 -11.43 18.58
C GLU A 209 8.55 -10.75 19.54
N SER A 210 8.03 -9.59 19.15
CA SER A 210 7.10 -8.78 19.94
C SER A 210 6.34 -7.76 19.05
N GLU A 211 5.48 -6.94 19.67
CA GLU A 211 4.80 -5.84 18.97
C GLU A 211 5.82 -4.88 18.36
N ILE A 212 5.58 -4.47 17.12
CA ILE A 212 6.40 -3.49 16.41
C ILE A 212 5.48 -2.49 15.73
N ASP A 213 5.84 -1.21 15.83
CA ASP A 213 5.18 -0.12 15.15
C ASP A 213 6.24 0.96 14.87
N LYS A 214 7.01 0.76 13.80
CA LYS A 214 8.18 1.59 13.47
C LYS A 214 7.98 2.30 12.14
N VAL A 215 8.32 3.59 12.10
CA VAL A 215 8.38 4.39 10.86
C VAL A 215 9.84 4.61 10.49
N TYR A 216 10.36 3.83 9.55
CA TYR A 216 11.71 3.99 8.99
C TYR A 216 11.75 5.17 8.04
N ILE A 217 12.76 6.03 8.19
CA ILE A 217 12.84 7.33 7.53
C ILE A 217 13.84 7.28 6.37
N ASN A 218 13.54 7.94 5.24
CA ASN A 218 14.44 8.02 4.07
C ASN A 218 14.94 6.65 3.59
N THR A 219 14.01 5.70 3.51
CA THR A 219 14.27 4.31 3.15
C THR A 219 14.59 4.15 1.65
N PRO A 220 15.37 3.12 1.28
CA PRO A 220 15.57 2.73 -0.11
C PRO A 220 14.25 2.55 -0.87
N THR A 221 14.33 2.61 -2.20
CA THR A 221 13.14 2.39 -3.05
C THR A 221 12.72 0.93 -3.10
N LYS A 222 13.56 -0.02 -2.68
CA LYS A 222 13.29 -1.46 -2.67
C LYS A 222 13.35 -2.00 -1.24
N ILE A 223 12.32 -2.72 -0.82
CA ILE A 223 12.24 -3.42 0.47
C ILE A 223 11.82 -4.87 0.21
N ALA A 224 12.42 -5.83 0.90
CA ALA A 224 12.11 -7.25 0.74
C ALA A 224 11.52 -7.83 2.03
N ILE A 225 10.48 -8.64 1.89
CA ILE A 225 9.88 -9.42 2.99
C ILE A 225 10.06 -10.88 2.64
N ILE A 226 10.81 -11.61 3.43
CA ILE A 226 11.17 -13.01 3.18
C ILE A 226 10.34 -13.89 4.11
N ASP A 227 9.49 -14.72 3.52
CA ASP A 227 8.69 -15.75 4.18
C ASP A 227 9.38 -17.10 3.93
N HIS A 228 10.19 -17.54 4.89
CA HIS A 228 11.08 -18.70 4.75
C HIS A 228 10.30 -20.00 4.57
N GLU A 229 9.19 -20.15 5.29
CA GLU A 229 8.36 -21.36 5.26
C GLU A 229 7.78 -21.61 3.86
N ARG A 230 7.28 -20.55 3.20
CA ARG A 230 6.77 -20.63 1.81
C ARG A 230 7.85 -20.46 0.75
N LYS A 231 9.11 -20.23 1.11
CA LYS A 231 10.20 -19.93 0.17
C LYS A 231 9.79 -18.83 -0.80
N ARG A 232 9.19 -17.77 -0.27
CA ARG A 232 8.64 -16.66 -1.05
C ARG A 232 9.17 -15.34 -0.52
N THR A 233 9.49 -14.44 -1.45
CA THR A 233 9.86 -13.07 -1.13
C THR A 233 8.84 -12.11 -1.72
N PHE A 234 8.25 -11.26 -0.89
CA PHE A 234 7.57 -10.07 -1.38
C PHE A 234 8.60 -8.97 -1.61
N VAL A 235 8.51 -8.30 -2.75
CA VAL A 235 9.37 -7.15 -3.08
C VAL A 235 8.48 -5.94 -3.24
N ILE A 236 8.74 -4.92 -2.44
CA ILE A 236 8.11 -3.61 -2.56
C ILE A 236 9.06 -2.71 -3.33
N ARG A 237 8.57 -2.04 -4.36
CA ARG A 237 9.24 -0.91 -5.02
C ARG A 237 8.40 0.34 -4.85
N LYS A 238 9.00 1.41 -4.34
CA LYS A 238 8.30 2.67 -4.05
C LYS A 238 8.97 3.88 -4.69
N ASP A 239 8.16 4.85 -5.09
CA ASP A 239 8.56 6.12 -5.70
C ASP A 239 7.67 7.25 -5.16
N GLY A 240 8.25 8.42 -4.89
CA GLY A 240 7.57 9.55 -4.23
C GLY A 240 7.19 9.30 -2.75
N LEU A 241 7.57 8.16 -2.18
CA LEU A 241 7.25 7.70 -0.82
C LEU A 241 8.58 7.43 -0.08
N PRO A 242 9.15 8.42 0.63
CA PRO A 242 10.49 8.31 1.21
C PRO A 242 10.56 7.37 2.42
N ASP A 243 9.45 7.16 3.12
CA ASP A 243 9.42 6.42 4.39
C ASP A 243 8.83 5.01 4.18
N ALA A 244 9.08 4.14 5.15
CA ALA A 244 8.40 2.85 5.24
C ALA A 244 7.94 2.57 6.67
N VAL A 245 6.75 2.00 6.82
CA VAL A 245 6.24 1.59 8.14
C VAL A 245 6.28 0.08 8.24
N VAL A 246 6.77 -0.44 9.37
CA VAL A 246 6.70 -1.87 9.70
C VAL A 246 5.84 -2.04 10.93
N TRP A 247 4.75 -2.78 10.79
CA TRP A 247 3.79 -2.97 11.87
C TRP A 247 3.32 -4.43 11.99
N ASN A 248 3.40 -4.95 13.22
CA ASN A 248 2.71 -6.15 13.65
C ASN A 248 2.20 -5.92 15.08
N PRO A 249 0.90 -6.09 15.35
CA PRO A 249 0.32 -5.79 16.65
C PRO A 249 0.78 -6.76 17.75
N TRP A 250 1.23 -7.97 17.39
CA TRP A 250 1.44 -9.05 18.33
C TRP A 250 0.19 -9.41 19.15
N ASP A 251 0.34 -10.33 20.10
CA ASP A 251 -0.77 -10.97 20.81
C ASP A 251 -1.70 -9.98 21.53
N LYS A 252 -1.15 -9.20 22.47
CA LYS A 252 -1.96 -8.34 23.36
C LYS A 252 -2.72 -7.27 22.59
N LYS A 253 -2.08 -6.62 21.61
CA LYS A 253 -2.72 -5.58 20.81
C LYS A 253 -3.75 -6.17 19.85
N ALA A 254 -3.48 -7.34 19.26
CA ALA A 254 -4.43 -7.99 18.35
C ALA A 254 -5.77 -8.25 19.03
N LYS A 255 -5.74 -8.82 20.25
CA LYS A 255 -6.93 -9.04 21.09
C LYS A 255 -7.69 -7.75 21.46
N ALA A 256 -7.01 -6.60 21.45
CA ALA A 256 -7.62 -5.31 21.75
C ALA A 256 -8.22 -4.61 20.53
N ILE A 257 -7.94 -5.08 19.30
CA ILE A 257 -8.46 -4.50 18.06
C ILE A 257 -9.77 -5.24 17.69
N PRO A 258 -10.95 -4.59 17.78
CA PRO A 258 -12.22 -5.31 17.66
C PRO A 258 -12.46 -5.99 16.31
N ASP A 259 -11.92 -5.42 15.24
CA ASP A 259 -12.05 -5.91 13.87
C ASP A 259 -10.85 -6.75 13.40
N LEU A 260 -10.01 -7.21 14.34
CA LEU A 260 -8.90 -8.12 14.12
C LEU A 260 -9.12 -9.44 14.88
N GLY A 261 -8.85 -10.58 14.26
CA GLY A 261 -8.84 -11.87 14.93
C GLY A 261 -7.72 -11.95 15.96
N ASP A 262 -7.96 -12.66 17.06
CA ASP A 262 -7.02 -12.71 18.19
C ASP A 262 -5.66 -13.29 17.79
N GLU A 263 -5.66 -14.24 16.85
CA GLU A 263 -4.48 -14.94 16.33
C GLU A 263 -4.07 -14.45 14.92
N ASP A 264 -4.80 -13.48 14.35
CA ASP A 264 -4.55 -12.98 13.00
C ASP A 264 -3.13 -12.39 12.85
N TYR A 265 -2.56 -11.85 13.94
CA TYR A 265 -1.22 -11.26 13.95
C TYR A 265 -0.13 -12.24 13.52
N LYS A 266 -0.34 -13.55 13.68
CA LYS A 266 0.61 -14.60 13.29
C LYS A 266 0.76 -14.74 11.79
N HIS A 267 -0.25 -14.30 11.03
CA HIS A 267 -0.33 -14.50 9.59
C HIS A 267 -0.32 -13.19 8.80
N MET A 268 0.05 -12.08 9.46
CA MET A 268 0.08 -10.76 8.85
C MET A 268 1.39 -10.04 9.14
N LEU A 269 1.84 -9.26 8.17
CA LEU A 269 2.85 -8.23 8.37
C LEU A 269 2.46 -7.01 7.56
N CYS A 270 2.43 -5.83 8.21
CA CYS A 270 2.33 -4.58 7.48
C CYS A 270 3.72 -4.07 7.15
N VAL A 271 3.97 -3.87 5.86
CA VAL A 271 5.09 -3.06 5.36
C VAL A 271 4.54 -2.05 4.38
N GLU A 272 4.58 -0.77 4.76
CA GLU A 272 3.82 0.28 4.12
C GLU A 272 4.75 1.23 3.37
N ALA A 273 4.52 1.47 2.09
CA ALA A 273 5.19 2.58 1.40
C ALA A 273 4.52 3.90 1.81
N ALA A 274 5.29 4.83 2.37
CA ALA A 274 4.72 5.98 3.07
C ALA A 274 5.50 7.30 2.87
N CYS A 275 4.84 8.39 3.22
CA CYS A 275 5.41 9.72 3.41
C CYS A 275 4.80 10.27 4.69
N VAL A 276 5.57 10.20 5.78
CA VAL A 276 5.10 10.41 7.15
C VAL A 276 5.92 11.48 7.86
N GLU A 277 7.24 11.38 7.84
CA GLU A 277 8.11 12.22 8.66
C GLU A 277 8.09 13.67 8.19
N THR A 278 8.21 13.86 6.87
CA THR A 278 8.12 15.18 6.25
C THR A 278 6.83 15.27 5.45
N PRO A 279 5.78 15.94 5.97
CA PRO A 279 4.52 16.09 5.25
C PRO A 279 4.67 16.85 3.93
N ILE A 280 3.87 16.45 2.94
CA ILE A 280 3.81 17.08 1.62
C ILE A 280 2.92 18.32 1.71
N THR A 281 3.41 19.46 1.20
CA THR A 281 2.62 20.68 1.07
C THR A 281 2.40 21.01 -0.40
N LEU A 282 1.14 21.20 -0.80
CA LEU A 282 0.77 21.56 -2.16
C LEU A 282 0.12 22.94 -2.19
N LYS A 283 0.62 23.84 -3.02
CA LYS A 283 -0.08 25.07 -3.41
C LYS A 283 -1.23 24.75 -4.37
N PRO A 284 -2.22 25.64 -4.52
CA PRO A 284 -3.31 25.44 -5.48
C PRO A 284 -2.79 25.12 -6.88
N GLY A 285 -3.36 24.10 -7.49
CA GLY A 285 -2.98 23.62 -8.82
C GLY A 285 -1.83 22.62 -8.84
N GLU A 286 -0.98 22.57 -7.80
CA GLU A 286 0.11 21.60 -7.68
C GLU A 286 -0.43 20.18 -7.43
N GLU A 287 0.35 19.20 -7.88
CA GLU A 287 0.05 17.78 -7.76
C GLU A 287 1.28 17.05 -7.22
N TRP A 288 1.06 16.13 -6.29
CA TRP A 288 2.05 15.16 -5.82
C TRP A 288 1.68 13.77 -6.33
N LYS A 289 2.68 12.95 -6.60
CA LYS A 289 2.54 11.56 -7.05
C LYS A 289 3.30 10.62 -6.12
N GLY A 290 2.67 9.52 -5.74
CA GLY A 290 3.29 8.40 -5.05
C GLY A 290 2.99 7.09 -5.77
N ARG A 291 3.90 6.14 -5.73
CA ARG A 291 3.73 4.82 -6.35
C ARG A 291 4.28 3.72 -5.47
N GLN A 292 3.54 2.62 -5.42
CA GLN A 292 3.97 1.33 -4.89
C GLN A 292 3.78 0.26 -5.96
N GLU A 293 4.76 -0.61 -6.12
CA GLU A 293 4.68 -1.85 -6.88
C GLU A 293 5.05 -2.99 -5.93
N ILE A 294 4.23 -4.04 -5.90
CA ILE A 294 4.49 -5.24 -5.10
C ILE A 294 4.53 -6.47 -6.00
N SER A 295 5.55 -7.29 -5.78
CA SER A 295 5.80 -8.55 -6.48
C SER A 295 5.91 -9.68 -5.47
N ALA A 296 5.47 -10.89 -5.83
CA ALA A 296 5.74 -12.12 -5.09
C ALA A 296 6.61 -13.02 -5.95
N VAL A 297 7.86 -13.26 -5.53
CA VAL A 297 8.83 -14.07 -6.27
C VAL A 297 9.28 -15.27 -5.44
N PRO A 298 9.65 -16.40 -6.06
CA PRO A 298 10.32 -17.47 -5.34
C PRO A 298 11.58 -16.96 -4.66
N SER A 299 11.81 -17.34 -3.41
CA SER A 299 13.05 -17.08 -2.72
C SER A 299 14.13 -17.99 -3.31
N SER A 300 14.79 -17.55 -4.38
CA SER A 300 16.07 -18.10 -4.85
C SER A 300 17.27 -17.40 -4.20
N TYR A 301 17.04 -16.56 -3.18
CA TYR A 301 18.02 -15.65 -2.63
C TYR A 301 19.00 -16.33 -1.66
N CYS A 302 20.19 -16.67 -2.18
CA CYS A 302 21.43 -16.49 -1.42
C CYS A 302 21.66 -14.98 -1.27
N SER A 303 22.08 -14.54 -0.09
CA SER A 303 22.22 -13.15 0.39
C SER A 303 23.21 -12.22 -0.36
N GLY A 304 23.49 -12.46 -1.64
CA GLY A 304 24.59 -11.80 -2.38
C GLY A 304 24.21 -10.96 -3.61
N GLN A 305 22.95 -10.58 -3.81
CA GLN A 305 22.53 -9.79 -5.00
C GLN A 305 21.73 -8.53 -4.62
N LEU A 306 22.25 -7.76 -3.67
CA LEU A 306 21.85 -6.36 -3.44
C LEU A 306 22.90 -5.35 -3.94
N ASP A 307 23.92 -5.80 -4.67
CA ASP A 307 24.88 -4.89 -5.28
C ASP A 307 24.33 -4.31 -6.59
N SER A 308 24.24 -2.98 -6.59
CA SER A 308 24.01 -2.12 -7.73
C SER A 308 24.97 -2.44 -8.87
N SER A 309 24.45 -2.83 -10.04
CA SER A 309 25.20 -2.71 -11.28
C SER A 309 24.92 -1.33 -11.88
N ASP A 310 25.82 -0.41 -11.58
CA ASP A 310 25.99 0.83 -12.34
C ASP A 310 26.30 0.49 -13.81
N GLU A 311 25.52 1.05 -14.72
CA GLU A 311 25.84 1.11 -16.14
C GLU A 311 27.13 1.94 -16.33
N THR A 312 28.24 1.25 -16.56
CA THR A 312 29.47 1.88 -17.02
C THR A 312 29.34 2.18 -18.52
N PHE A 313 29.02 3.42 -18.85
CA PHE A 313 29.24 3.99 -20.18
C PHE A 313 30.74 3.98 -20.48
N GLN A 314 31.21 3.02 -21.28
CA GLN A 314 32.51 3.13 -21.94
C GLN A 314 32.36 4.01 -23.18
N GLY A 315 32.91 5.22 -23.12
CA GLY A 315 33.22 6.01 -24.29
C GLY A 315 34.31 5.33 -25.12
N GLN A 316 34.08 5.21 -26.42
CA GLN A 316 35.14 4.99 -27.40
C GLN A 316 35.29 6.25 -28.24
N SER A 317 36.41 6.93 -28.00
CA SER A 317 37.02 7.87 -28.94
C SER A 317 37.99 7.09 -29.83
N SER A 318 37.79 7.19 -31.14
CA SER A 318 38.85 7.16 -32.16
C SER A 318 38.34 7.95 -33.36
#